data_AF-A0AAV9E7S0-F1
#
_entry.id   AF-A0AAV9E7S0-F1
#
_cell.length_a   1.000
_cell.length_b   1.000
_cell.length_c   1.000
_cell.angle_alpha   90.00
_cell.angle_beta   90.00
_cell.angle_gamma   90.00
#
_symmetry.space_group_name_H-M   'P 1'
#
loop_
_entity.id
_entity.type
_entity.pdbx_description
1 polymer ?
#
loop_
_entity_poly.entity_id
_entity_poly.type
_entity_poly.pdbx_seq_one_letter_code
_entity_poly.pdbx_strand_id
1 'polypeptide(L)'
;MCMSLFSALTNADKSKKSNAPAGFSKLTVSEAEKAIAGNLCRCTGYRPIIDACKSFAVDVDMEDLGFNSFCRKGENGITSIKKLPVYNPTSVCTFHEFLKDEVRSNLDLSSKCSNDVVAPQLDAAFKTHLPCSHDNCWYLPTSIKELYSLLSSEEANGSRVRLLVGNTGAGVYRNYDQYDKYIDVRNIPELLEIKRDDTKIEIGATVTISRTIEALKEGKRSMVYTKIGEHMSKVTSHFIRNMASLGGNLILAQKNHFGSDITTILLGAGTYVCVTDGLQIQWLSLEDFLEMPPIDSHTVLVKVSIPSWELNVNGSVDAISKRRLLYETYRAAPRPLGNAVAYINASFLVEVCTDKKQKGVVLDNLRLAFSAYGIEHAIKRLRISWLVNL
;
A
#
# COMPACT_ATOMS: atom_id res chain seq x y z
N MET A 1 -0.77 1.50 -18.47
CA MET A 1 -1.78 2.55 -18.76
C MET A 1 -3.17 1.95 -18.87
N CYS A 2 -3.50 1.26 -19.97
CA CYS A 2 -4.85 0.72 -20.22
C CYS A 2 -5.38 -0.16 -19.10
N MET A 3 -4.59 -1.15 -18.62
CA MET A 3 -5.01 -2.02 -17.52
C MET A 3 -5.24 -1.28 -16.20
N SER A 4 -4.46 -0.23 -15.94
CA SER A 4 -4.63 0.59 -14.74
C SER A 4 -5.94 1.39 -14.79
N LEU A 5 -6.23 2.00 -15.94
CA LEU A 5 -7.50 2.71 -16.15
C LEU A 5 -8.69 1.74 -16.12
N PHE A 6 -8.59 0.61 -16.81
CA PHE A 6 -9.63 -0.43 -16.82
C PHE A 6 -9.97 -0.93 -15.42
N SER A 7 -8.96 -1.20 -14.59
CA SER A 7 -9.16 -1.59 -13.20
C SER A 7 -9.84 -0.49 -12.39
N ALA A 8 -9.47 0.79 -12.60
CA ALA A 8 -10.09 1.92 -11.91
C ALA A 8 -11.57 2.10 -12.30
N LEU A 9 -11.88 1.99 -13.59
CA LEU A 9 -13.24 2.02 -14.12
C LEU A 9 -14.10 0.89 -13.51
N THR A 10 -13.59 -0.34 -13.57
CA THR A 10 -14.27 -1.53 -13.00
C THR A 10 -14.55 -1.36 -11.50
N ASN A 11 -13.62 -0.78 -10.75
CA ASN A 11 -13.79 -0.53 -9.32
C ASN A 11 -14.78 0.61 -9.05
N ALA A 12 -14.76 1.67 -9.85
CA ALA A 12 -15.71 2.77 -9.75
C ALA A 12 -17.15 2.29 -9.99
N ASP A 13 -17.36 1.40 -10.96
CA ASP A 13 -18.68 0.87 -11.29
C ASP A 13 -19.24 -0.03 -10.17
N LYS A 14 -18.37 -0.79 -9.49
CA LYS A 14 -18.72 -1.59 -8.30
C LYS A 14 -18.96 -0.73 -7.05
N SER A 15 -18.57 0.55 -7.06
CA SER A 15 -18.68 1.41 -5.89
C SER A 15 -20.12 1.83 -5.60
N LYS A 16 -20.41 2.08 -4.32
CA LYS A 16 -21.70 2.59 -3.83
C LYS A 16 -21.93 4.08 -4.10
N LYS A 17 -21.09 4.73 -4.93
CA LYS A 17 -21.25 6.15 -5.30
C LYS A 17 -22.55 6.37 -6.08
N SER A 18 -23.04 7.60 -6.07
CA SER A 18 -24.20 8.04 -6.84
C SER A 18 -24.04 7.69 -8.33
N ASN A 19 -25.16 7.51 -9.01
CA ASN A 19 -25.15 7.19 -10.43
C ASN A 19 -24.52 8.35 -11.23
N ALA A 20 -23.62 8.00 -12.14
CA ALA A 20 -23.05 8.95 -13.08
C ALA A 20 -24.07 9.28 -14.20
N PRO A 21 -23.95 10.42 -14.87
CA PRO A 21 -24.69 10.71 -16.09
C PRO A 21 -24.47 9.62 -17.15
N ALA A 22 -25.44 9.43 -18.04
CA ALA A 22 -25.34 8.44 -19.10
C ALA A 22 -24.09 8.66 -19.95
N GLY A 23 -23.28 7.61 -20.14
CA GLY A 23 -22.04 7.65 -20.90
C GLY A 23 -20.77 8.00 -20.13
N PHE A 24 -20.85 8.21 -18.82
CA PHE A 24 -19.70 8.43 -17.92
C PHE A 24 -19.58 7.32 -16.88
N SER A 25 -18.36 7.07 -16.39
CA SER A 25 -18.13 6.21 -15.23
C SER A 25 -18.32 7.00 -13.93
N LYS A 26 -18.51 6.30 -12.81
CA LYS A 26 -18.47 6.90 -11.45
C LYS A 26 -17.05 7.32 -11.01
N LEU A 27 -16.07 7.14 -11.88
CA LEU A 27 -14.68 7.53 -11.70
C LEU A 27 -14.57 9.06 -11.65
N THR A 28 -13.75 9.59 -10.74
CA THR A 28 -13.43 11.02 -10.70
C THR A 28 -12.14 11.35 -11.45
N VAL A 29 -11.93 12.61 -11.83
CA VAL A 29 -10.71 13.10 -12.49
C VAL A 29 -9.48 12.77 -11.64
N SER A 30 -9.56 13.00 -10.32
CA SER A 30 -8.47 12.68 -9.39
C SER A 30 -8.17 11.17 -9.35
N GLU A 31 -9.19 10.32 -9.40
CA GLU A 31 -9.02 8.87 -9.43
C GLU A 31 -8.43 8.38 -10.75
N ALA A 32 -8.84 8.97 -11.88
CA ALA A 32 -8.29 8.67 -13.19
C ALA A 32 -6.77 8.99 -13.26
N GLU A 33 -6.36 10.15 -12.76
CA GLU A 33 -4.94 10.53 -12.67
C GLU A 33 -4.16 9.58 -11.74
N LYS A 34 -4.70 9.30 -10.55
CA LYS A 34 -4.08 8.39 -9.58
C LYS A 34 -3.93 6.97 -10.11
N ALA A 35 -4.90 6.50 -10.90
CA ALA A 35 -4.87 5.16 -11.49
C ALA A 35 -3.64 4.96 -12.37
N ILE A 36 -3.26 5.98 -13.14
CA ILE A 36 -2.12 5.88 -14.07
C ILE A 36 -0.79 6.38 -13.51
N ALA A 37 -0.76 7.09 -12.38
CA ALA A 37 0.42 7.76 -11.82
C ALA A 37 1.65 6.83 -11.58
N GLY A 38 1.44 5.52 -11.47
CA GLY A 38 2.53 4.55 -11.33
C GLY A 38 3.15 4.07 -12.65
N ASN A 39 2.54 4.36 -13.79
CA ASN A 39 2.99 3.91 -15.10
C ASN A 39 3.99 4.90 -15.67
N LEU A 40 5.11 4.41 -16.23
CA LEU A 40 6.10 5.25 -16.89
C LEU A 40 5.88 5.28 -18.40
N CYS A 41 5.88 6.48 -18.99
CA CYS A 41 5.91 6.69 -20.44
C CYS A 41 6.99 7.73 -20.77
N ARG A 42 7.86 7.40 -21.73
CA ARG A 42 8.97 8.28 -22.14
C ARG A 42 8.59 9.23 -23.29
N CYS A 43 7.59 8.87 -24.09
CA CYS A 43 7.35 9.51 -25.39
C CYS A 43 6.28 10.62 -25.33
N THR A 44 5.15 10.38 -24.68
CA THR A 44 3.94 11.21 -24.85
C THR A 44 3.90 12.47 -24.00
N GLY A 45 4.82 12.62 -23.04
CA GLY A 45 4.73 13.68 -22.03
C GLY A 45 3.47 13.58 -21.15
N TYR A 46 2.80 12.43 -21.11
CA TYR A 46 1.56 12.11 -20.39
C TYR A 46 0.31 12.90 -20.73
N ARG A 47 0.40 14.15 -21.20
CA ARG A 47 -0.78 14.99 -21.47
C ARG A 47 -1.88 14.27 -22.27
N PRO A 48 -1.62 13.69 -23.46
CA PRO A 48 -2.68 13.01 -24.21
C PRO A 48 -3.23 11.76 -23.51
N ILE A 49 -2.44 11.09 -22.67
CA ILE A 49 -2.88 9.92 -21.90
C ILE A 49 -3.80 10.36 -20.76
N ILE A 50 -3.43 11.43 -20.04
CA ILE A 50 -4.22 11.99 -18.95
C ILE A 50 -5.57 12.49 -19.49
N ASP A 51 -5.56 13.23 -20.60
CA ASP A 51 -6.79 13.74 -21.22
C ASP A 51 -7.74 12.58 -21.60
N ALA A 52 -7.21 11.50 -22.19
CA ALA A 52 -7.98 10.29 -22.48
C ALA A 52 -8.50 9.57 -21.21
N CYS A 53 -7.77 9.61 -20.09
CA CYS A 53 -8.26 9.01 -18.84
C CYS A 53 -9.36 9.85 -18.21
N LYS A 54 -9.20 11.19 -18.22
CA LYS A 54 -10.16 12.15 -17.66
C LYS A 54 -11.48 12.16 -18.41
N SER A 55 -11.50 11.86 -19.72
CA SER A 55 -12.75 11.82 -20.49
C SER A 55 -13.77 10.79 -20.00
N PHE A 56 -13.38 9.83 -19.15
CA PHE A 56 -14.29 8.87 -18.52
C PHE A 56 -14.83 9.33 -17.17
N ALA A 57 -14.31 10.43 -16.61
CA ALA A 57 -14.63 10.88 -15.27
C ALA A 57 -15.95 11.66 -15.20
N VAL A 58 -16.68 11.53 -14.10
CA VAL A 58 -17.98 12.17 -13.87
C VAL A 58 -17.87 13.69 -13.66
N ASP A 59 -16.74 14.15 -13.15
CA ASP A 59 -16.43 15.53 -12.77
C ASP A 59 -15.44 16.19 -13.74
N VAL A 60 -15.33 15.67 -14.97
CA VAL A 60 -14.44 16.24 -15.98
C VAL A 60 -15.01 17.53 -16.55
N ASP A 61 -14.19 18.58 -16.55
CA ASP A 61 -14.44 19.75 -17.39
C ASP A 61 -13.98 19.41 -18.82
N MET A 62 -14.90 19.48 -19.78
CA MET A 62 -14.60 19.17 -21.18
C MET A 62 -13.66 20.21 -21.81
N GLU A 63 -13.62 21.43 -21.29
CA GLU A 63 -12.69 22.48 -21.75
C GLU A 63 -11.24 22.18 -21.34
N ASP A 64 -11.05 21.45 -20.23
CA ASP A 64 -9.74 21.02 -19.73
C ASP A 64 -9.12 19.91 -20.58
N LEU A 65 -9.94 19.19 -21.33
CA LEU A 65 -9.45 18.15 -22.23
C LEU A 65 -8.83 18.83 -23.45
N GLY A 66 -7.62 18.44 -23.85
CA GLY A 66 -6.93 18.95 -25.03
C GLY A 66 -7.67 18.71 -26.37
N PHE A 67 -8.95 18.34 -26.35
CA PHE A 67 -9.82 18.16 -27.49
C PHE A 67 -10.09 19.45 -28.28
N ASN A 68 -9.87 20.63 -27.66
CA ASN A 68 -9.92 21.92 -28.35
C ASN A 68 -8.92 21.98 -29.53
N SER A 69 -7.86 21.17 -29.53
CA SER A 69 -6.91 21.05 -30.64
C SER A 69 -7.47 20.31 -31.86
N PHE A 70 -8.54 19.53 -31.69
CA PHE A 70 -9.18 18.73 -32.75
C PHE A 70 -10.46 19.39 -33.31
N CYS A 71 -11.02 20.36 -32.60
CA CYS A 71 -12.18 21.14 -33.07
C CYS A 71 -11.74 22.19 -34.08
N ARG A 72 -12.31 22.18 -35.29
CA ARG A 72 -12.07 23.25 -36.27
C ARG A 72 -12.68 24.56 -35.75
N LYS A 73 -11.98 25.68 -35.97
CA LYS A 73 -12.44 27.03 -35.59
C LYS A 73 -13.82 27.29 -36.21
N GLY A 74 -14.87 27.30 -35.39
CA GLY A 74 -16.27 27.47 -35.82
C GLY A 74 -17.22 26.30 -35.54
N GLU A 75 -16.73 25.13 -35.08
CA GLU A 75 -17.60 24.05 -34.58
C GLU A 75 -17.98 24.30 -33.11
N ASN A 76 -19.29 24.32 -32.80
CA ASN A 76 -19.78 24.38 -31.42
C ASN A 76 -19.30 23.12 -30.68
N GLY A 77 -18.60 23.27 -29.55
CA GLY A 77 -17.95 22.18 -28.81
C GLY A 77 -18.83 20.95 -28.52
N ILE A 78 -20.15 21.15 -28.40
CA ILE A 78 -21.16 20.09 -28.20
C ILE A 78 -21.19 19.05 -29.34
N THR A 79 -20.89 19.46 -30.57
CA THR A 79 -20.94 18.59 -31.76
C THR A 79 -19.80 17.57 -31.78
N SER A 80 -18.64 17.93 -31.23
CA SER A 80 -17.47 17.05 -31.10
C SER A 80 -17.65 16.03 -29.98
N ILE A 81 -18.40 16.38 -28.91
CA ILE A 81 -18.71 15.49 -27.78
C ILE A 81 -19.55 14.28 -28.24
N LYS A 82 -20.49 14.46 -29.17
CA LYS A 82 -21.26 13.36 -29.76
C LYS A 82 -20.42 12.34 -30.55
N LYS A 83 -19.19 12.69 -30.93
CA LYS A 83 -18.26 11.79 -31.65
C LYS A 83 -17.44 10.90 -30.70
N LEU A 84 -17.41 11.20 -29.40
CA LEU A 84 -16.68 10.38 -28.45
C LEU A 84 -17.45 9.08 -28.16
N PRO A 85 -16.77 7.91 -28.09
CA PRO A 85 -17.41 6.66 -27.75
C PRO A 85 -18.00 6.74 -26.34
N VAL A 86 -19.28 6.37 -26.22
CA VAL A 86 -20.01 6.34 -24.95
C VAL A 86 -19.41 5.26 -24.06
N TYR A 87 -19.10 5.58 -22.80
CA TYR A 87 -18.70 4.56 -21.84
C TYR A 87 -19.88 3.62 -21.55
N ASN A 88 -19.69 2.32 -21.81
CA ASN A 88 -20.65 1.28 -21.46
C ASN A 88 -19.95 0.21 -20.59
N PRO A 89 -20.33 0.10 -19.30
CA PRO A 89 -19.69 -0.84 -18.37
C PRO A 89 -20.00 -2.31 -18.67
N THR A 90 -21.03 -2.60 -19.48
CA THR A 90 -21.39 -3.97 -19.88
C THR A 90 -20.63 -4.45 -21.12
N SER A 91 -20.06 -3.53 -21.91
CA SER A 91 -19.19 -3.88 -23.02
C SER A 91 -17.74 -3.82 -22.55
N VAL A 92 -17.11 -4.98 -22.35
CA VAL A 92 -15.64 -5.02 -22.33
C VAL A 92 -15.19 -4.61 -23.73
N CYS A 93 -14.51 -3.47 -23.84
CA CYS A 93 -13.94 -3.03 -25.11
C CYS A 93 -12.86 -4.06 -25.50
N THR A 94 -13.26 -5.08 -26.27
CA THR A 94 -12.33 -6.07 -26.80
C THR A 94 -11.52 -5.40 -27.90
N PHE A 95 -10.28 -5.85 -28.07
CA PHE A 95 -9.44 -5.42 -29.20
C PHE A 95 -10.28 -5.47 -30.49
N HIS A 96 -10.33 -4.38 -31.24
CA HIS A 96 -11.21 -4.27 -32.40
C HIS A 96 -10.94 -5.44 -33.37
N GLU A 97 -12.00 -6.08 -33.86
CA GLU A 97 -11.86 -7.32 -34.64
C GLU A 97 -10.97 -7.13 -35.87
N PHE A 98 -11.05 -5.96 -36.53
CA PHE A 98 -10.18 -5.63 -37.66
C PHE A 98 -8.68 -5.62 -37.31
N LEU A 99 -8.33 -5.18 -36.09
CA LEU A 99 -6.94 -5.25 -35.61
C LEU A 99 -6.57 -6.67 -35.18
N LYS A 100 -7.52 -7.48 -34.66
CA LYS A 100 -7.27 -8.91 -34.42
C LYS A 100 -6.93 -9.60 -35.73
N ASP A 101 -7.67 -9.27 -36.79
CA ASP A 101 -7.48 -9.85 -38.12
C ASP A 101 -6.16 -9.38 -38.76
N GLU A 102 -5.75 -8.13 -38.54
CA GLU A 102 -4.45 -7.60 -38.97
C GLU A 102 -3.27 -8.20 -38.19
N VAL A 103 -3.45 -8.48 -36.89
CA VAL A 103 -2.45 -9.19 -36.07
C VAL A 103 -2.39 -10.68 -36.46
N ARG A 104 -3.53 -11.32 -36.72
CA ARG A 104 -3.63 -12.70 -37.21
C ARG A 104 -2.99 -12.86 -38.60
N SER A 105 -3.20 -11.90 -39.51
CA SER A 105 -2.61 -11.94 -40.85
C SER A 105 -1.10 -11.71 -40.85
N ASN A 106 -0.56 -11.01 -39.83
CA ASN A 106 0.89 -10.85 -39.63
C ASN A 106 1.55 -12.00 -38.85
N LEU A 107 0.76 -12.92 -38.25
CA LEU A 107 1.25 -14.02 -37.39
C LEU A 107 1.11 -15.40 -38.03
N ASP A 108 1.12 -15.49 -39.37
CA ASP A 108 0.94 -16.73 -40.12
C ASP A 108 2.19 -17.66 -40.06
N LEU A 109 2.62 -18.01 -38.84
CA LEU A 109 3.54 -19.09 -38.51
C LEU A 109 3.10 -19.75 -37.18
N SER A 110 2.31 -20.81 -37.35
CA SER A 110 2.10 -21.94 -36.44
C SER A 110 1.58 -21.65 -35.02
N SER A 111 0.28 -21.88 -34.81
CA SER A 111 -0.25 -23.09 -34.14
C SER A 111 -1.62 -22.81 -33.53
N LYS A 112 -2.53 -23.76 -33.72
CA LYS A 112 -3.92 -23.71 -33.29
C LYS A 112 -4.00 -23.65 -31.75
N CYS A 113 -4.44 -22.53 -31.20
CA CYS A 113 -5.06 -22.52 -29.87
C CYS A 113 -6.51 -22.04 -30.02
N SER A 114 -7.43 -22.98 -29.84
CA SER A 114 -8.87 -22.79 -29.78
C SER A 114 -9.23 -21.87 -28.63
N ASN A 115 -10.11 -20.91 -28.91
CA ASN A 115 -10.80 -20.10 -27.91
C ASN A 115 -11.78 -21.00 -27.13
N ASP A 116 -11.39 -21.41 -25.93
CA ASP A 116 -12.29 -21.81 -24.85
C ASP A 116 -11.58 -21.56 -23.52
N VAL A 117 -11.50 -20.29 -23.10
CA VAL A 117 -11.10 -19.95 -21.73
C VAL A 117 -12.34 -20.05 -20.86
N VAL A 118 -12.71 -21.28 -20.51
CA VAL A 118 -13.45 -21.53 -19.28
C VAL A 118 -12.48 -21.21 -18.15
N ALA A 119 -12.83 -20.26 -17.28
CA ALA A 119 -12.07 -19.99 -16.07
C ALA A 119 -11.86 -21.33 -15.34
N PRO A 120 -10.62 -21.75 -15.02
CA PRO A 120 -10.43 -22.99 -14.31
C PRO A 120 -11.14 -22.85 -12.97
N GLN A 121 -12.16 -23.68 -12.74
CA GLN A 121 -12.62 -23.97 -11.40
C GLN A 121 -11.40 -24.50 -10.66
N LEU A 122 -10.85 -23.70 -9.75
CA LEU A 122 -9.76 -24.14 -8.88
C LEU A 122 -10.31 -25.30 -8.03
N ASP A 123 -9.93 -26.51 -8.42
CA ASP A 123 -10.24 -27.72 -7.67
C ASP A 123 -9.76 -27.61 -6.23
N ALA A 124 -10.54 -28.16 -5.31
CA ALA A 124 -10.25 -28.16 -3.88
C ALA A 124 -8.91 -28.83 -3.49
N ALA A 125 -8.28 -29.57 -4.42
CA ALA A 125 -6.97 -30.21 -4.26
C ALA A 125 -5.78 -29.23 -4.34
N PHE A 126 -5.97 -28.00 -4.85
CA PHE A 126 -4.93 -26.95 -4.88
C PHE A 126 -4.65 -26.31 -3.51
N LYS A 127 -5.28 -26.79 -2.44
CA LYS A 127 -5.30 -26.10 -1.14
C LYS A 127 -4.05 -26.26 -0.28
N THR A 128 -3.12 -27.16 -0.60
CA THR A 128 -1.94 -27.40 0.27
C THR A 128 -0.59 -27.49 -0.45
N HIS A 129 -0.54 -27.94 -1.71
CA HIS A 129 0.72 -28.09 -2.47
C HIS A 129 0.54 -27.70 -3.95
N LEU A 130 1.42 -26.82 -4.47
CA LEU A 130 1.57 -26.56 -5.91
C LEU A 130 2.54 -27.59 -6.53
N PRO A 131 2.56 -27.78 -7.87
CA PRO A 131 3.45 -28.73 -8.53
C PRO A 131 4.93 -28.47 -8.17
N CYS A 132 5.59 -29.43 -7.52
CA CYS A 132 7.04 -29.41 -7.30
C CYS A 132 7.77 -29.92 -8.53
N SER A 133 8.66 -29.12 -9.10
CA SER A 133 9.85 -29.66 -9.75
C SER A 133 10.91 -29.91 -8.67
N HIS A 134 11.86 -30.82 -8.91
CA HIS A 134 12.86 -31.27 -7.92
C HIS A 134 13.69 -30.15 -7.24
N ASP A 135 13.64 -28.90 -7.73
CA ASP A 135 14.46 -27.79 -7.22
C ASP A 135 13.68 -26.61 -6.60
N ASN A 136 12.34 -26.56 -6.63
CA ASN A 136 11.57 -25.44 -6.04
C ASN A 136 10.12 -25.83 -5.68
N CYS A 137 9.82 -26.03 -4.40
CA CYS A 137 8.45 -26.34 -3.94
C CYS A 137 7.71 -25.11 -3.39
N TRP A 138 6.39 -25.03 -3.64
CA TRP A 138 5.53 -23.94 -3.19
C TRP A 138 4.39 -24.45 -2.27
N TYR A 139 4.25 -23.81 -1.11
CA TYR A 139 3.28 -24.18 -0.07
C TYR A 139 2.32 -23.02 0.24
N LEU A 140 1.08 -23.36 0.58
CA LEU A 140 -0.01 -22.42 0.85
C LEU A 140 -0.70 -22.72 2.19
N PRO A 141 0.01 -22.56 3.33
CA PRO A 141 -0.58 -22.84 4.63
C PRO A 141 -1.83 -22.00 4.89
N THR A 142 -2.80 -22.63 5.51
CA THR A 142 -4.11 -22.05 5.85
C THR A 142 -4.25 -21.69 7.33
N SER A 143 -3.25 -22.06 8.15
CA SER A 143 -3.21 -21.73 9.57
C SER A 143 -1.77 -21.51 10.05
N ILE A 144 -1.62 -20.82 11.19
CA ILE A 144 -0.31 -20.66 11.86
C ILE A 144 0.28 -22.03 12.21
N LYS A 145 -0.54 -22.96 12.69
CA LYS A 145 -0.10 -24.32 13.04
C LYS A 145 0.51 -25.05 11.83
N GLU A 146 -0.13 -24.96 10.67
CA GLU A 146 0.36 -25.57 9.42
C GLU A 146 1.66 -24.91 8.95
N LEU A 147 1.76 -23.57 9.05
CA LEU A 147 2.99 -22.84 8.76
C LEU A 147 4.16 -23.35 9.59
N TYR A 148 3.98 -23.52 10.90
CA TYR A 148 5.05 -24.01 11.78
C TYR A 148 5.39 -25.49 11.54
N SER A 149 4.41 -26.34 11.25
CA SER A 149 4.71 -27.72 10.83
C SER A 149 5.63 -27.75 9.60
N LEU A 150 5.42 -26.86 8.63
CA LEU A 150 6.28 -26.74 7.46
C LEU A 150 7.66 -26.17 7.82
N LEU A 151 7.72 -25.09 8.60
CA LEU A 151 9.00 -24.49 9.00
C LEU A 151 9.88 -25.48 9.78
N SER A 152 9.29 -26.23 10.72
CA SER A 152 10.02 -27.24 11.50
C SER A 152 10.47 -28.44 10.66
N SER A 153 9.64 -28.91 9.71
CA SER A 153 10.07 -30.01 8.81
C SER A 153 11.22 -29.58 7.90
N GLU A 154 11.24 -28.31 7.49
CA GLU A 154 12.28 -27.81 6.60
C GLU A 154 13.60 -27.48 7.29
N GLU A 155 13.55 -26.99 8.52
CA GLU A 155 14.74 -26.80 9.33
C GLU A 155 15.46 -28.14 9.57
N ALA A 156 14.71 -29.21 9.85
CA ALA A 156 15.27 -30.55 10.01
C ALA A 156 15.97 -31.07 8.74
N ASN A 157 15.55 -30.62 7.56
CA ASN A 157 16.12 -31.00 6.26
C ASN A 157 17.26 -30.07 5.81
N GLY A 158 17.54 -28.99 6.54
CA GLY A 158 18.50 -27.96 6.13
C GLY A 158 18.06 -27.13 4.92
N SER A 159 16.77 -27.16 4.57
CA SER A 159 16.21 -26.43 3.43
C SER A 159 16.18 -24.92 3.69
N ARG A 160 16.58 -24.11 2.72
CA ARG A 160 16.39 -22.66 2.76
C ARG A 160 14.97 -22.30 2.38
N VAL A 161 14.22 -21.79 3.36
CA VAL A 161 12.83 -21.41 3.20
C VAL A 161 12.68 -19.90 3.02
N ARG A 162 11.76 -19.50 2.13
CA ARG A 162 11.33 -18.12 1.97
C ARG A 162 9.84 -17.96 2.21
N LEU A 163 9.49 -17.14 3.21
CA LEU A 163 8.12 -16.67 3.40
C LEU A 163 7.78 -15.58 2.36
N LEU A 164 6.60 -15.69 1.75
CA LEU A 164 6.14 -14.83 0.67
C LEU A 164 4.75 -14.24 0.92
N VAL A 165 4.58 -13.02 0.39
CA VAL A 165 3.29 -12.33 0.27
C VAL A 165 3.22 -11.73 -1.15
N GLY A 166 3.37 -10.41 -1.30
CA GLY A 166 3.36 -9.75 -2.62
C GLY A 166 4.66 -9.86 -3.42
N ASN A 167 5.73 -10.40 -2.83
CA ASN A 167 7.08 -10.52 -3.39
C ASN A 167 7.69 -9.20 -3.92
N THR A 168 7.14 -8.04 -3.57
CA THR A 168 7.59 -6.73 -4.07
C THR A 168 8.97 -6.34 -3.57
N GLY A 169 9.43 -6.93 -2.45
CA GLY A 169 10.78 -6.73 -1.91
C GLY A 169 11.89 -7.20 -2.83
N ALA A 170 11.64 -8.21 -3.67
CA ALA A 170 12.61 -8.71 -4.66
C ALA A 170 12.98 -7.66 -5.72
N GLY A 171 12.12 -6.65 -5.93
CA GLY A 171 12.41 -5.52 -6.81
C GLY A 171 13.35 -4.48 -6.19
N VAL A 172 13.50 -4.49 -4.86
CA VAL A 172 14.41 -3.60 -4.12
C VAL A 172 15.76 -4.29 -3.91
N TYR A 173 15.72 -5.48 -3.32
CA TYR A 173 16.88 -6.33 -3.11
C TYR A 173 16.75 -7.50 -4.09
N ARG A 174 17.62 -7.53 -5.09
CA ARG A 174 17.66 -8.66 -6.03
C ARG A 174 18.17 -9.87 -5.26
N ASN A 175 17.24 -10.75 -4.86
CA ASN A 175 17.60 -12.01 -4.22
C ASN A 175 18.22 -12.94 -5.26
N TYR A 176 19.56 -12.97 -5.31
CA TYR A 176 20.32 -13.99 -6.04
C TYR A 176 20.39 -15.30 -5.26
N ASP A 177 19.96 -15.30 -4.00
CA ASP A 177 19.87 -16.50 -3.17
C ASP A 177 18.81 -17.43 -3.72
N GLN A 178 19.23 -18.63 -4.08
CA GLN A 178 18.32 -19.74 -4.38
C GLN A 178 17.68 -20.20 -3.07
N TYR A 179 16.35 -20.31 -3.05
CA TYR A 179 15.63 -20.92 -1.94
C TYR A 179 15.05 -22.21 -2.43
N ASP A 180 15.15 -23.27 -1.63
CA ASP A 180 14.63 -24.59 -2.00
C ASP A 180 13.09 -24.60 -1.95
N LYS A 181 12.53 -23.76 -1.07
CA LYS A 181 11.09 -23.76 -0.77
C LYS A 181 10.53 -22.36 -0.54
N TYR A 182 9.32 -22.17 -1.03
CA TYR A 182 8.55 -20.94 -0.90
C TYR A 182 7.24 -21.20 -0.16
N ILE A 183 6.96 -20.42 0.86
CA ILE A 183 5.73 -20.55 1.65
C ILE A 183 4.96 -19.25 1.55
N ASP A 184 3.80 -19.30 0.91
CA ASP A 184 2.91 -18.16 0.76
C ASP A 184 1.91 -18.11 1.90
N VAL A 185 2.09 -17.11 2.77
CA VAL A 185 1.34 -16.98 4.02
C VAL A 185 0.06 -16.16 3.87
N ARG A 186 -0.34 -15.80 2.64
CA ARG A 186 -1.52 -14.98 2.37
C ARG A 186 -2.84 -15.63 2.81
N ASN A 187 -2.90 -16.96 2.91
CA ASN A 187 -4.14 -17.67 3.24
C ASN A 187 -4.37 -17.86 4.74
N ILE A 188 -3.46 -17.37 5.61
CA ILE A 188 -3.58 -17.47 7.06
C ILE A 188 -4.49 -16.34 7.59
N PRO A 189 -5.67 -16.63 8.14
CA PRO A 189 -6.66 -15.61 8.52
C PRO A 189 -6.15 -14.59 9.55
N GLU A 190 -5.36 -15.04 10.52
CA GLU A 190 -4.82 -14.20 11.59
C GLU A 190 -3.88 -13.11 11.05
N LEU A 191 -3.23 -13.36 9.91
CA LEU A 191 -2.34 -12.40 9.23
C LEU A 191 -3.08 -11.41 8.33
N LEU A 192 -4.34 -11.68 8.00
CA LEU A 192 -5.18 -10.85 7.12
C LEU A 192 -6.16 -9.95 7.88
N GLU A 193 -6.30 -10.15 9.17
CA GLU A 193 -7.32 -9.52 10.00
C GLU A 193 -7.03 -8.03 10.24
N ILE A 194 -8.07 -7.19 10.21
CA ILE A 194 -8.01 -5.81 10.67
C ILE A 194 -9.05 -5.66 11.78
N LYS A 195 -8.59 -5.27 12.97
CA LYS A 195 -9.42 -5.01 14.16
C LYS A 195 -9.21 -3.59 14.64
N ARG A 196 -10.29 -2.94 15.07
CA ARG A 196 -10.23 -1.59 15.61
C ARG A 196 -11.08 -1.49 16.85
N ASP A 197 -10.53 -0.86 17.87
CA ASP A 197 -11.23 -0.42 19.07
C ASP A 197 -10.97 1.09 19.30
N ASP A 198 -11.41 1.63 20.43
CA ASP A 198 -11.24 3.04 20.74
C ASP A 198 -9.77 3.42 21.02
N THR A 199 -8.96 2.46 21.43
CA THR A 199 -7.57 2.62 21.90
C THR A 199 -6.52 2.33 20.83
N LYS A 200 -6.84 1.53 19.80
CA LYS A 200 -5.88 1.11 18.77
C LYS A 200 -6.54 0.56 17.51
N ILE A 201 -5.75 0.46 16.45
CA ILE A 201 -6.03 -0.36 15.27
C ILE A 201 -4.95 -1.44 15.14
N GLU A 202 -5.38 -2.69 15.06
CA GLU A 202 -4.54 -3.86 14.81
C GLU A 202 -4.71 -4.32 13.36
N ILE A 203 -3.61 -4.48 12.65
CA ILE A 203 -3.56 -4.82 11.24
C ILE A 203 -2.66 -6.03 11.06
N GLY A 204 -3.19 -7.09 10.46
CA GLY A 204 -2.45 -8.30 10.14
C GLY A 204 -1.28 -8.05 9.18
N ALA A 205 -0.21 -8.83 9.34
CA ALA A 205 1.03 -8.64 8.60
C ALA A 205 0.91 -8.83 7.08
N THR A 206 -0.04 -9.62 6.59
CA THR A 206 -0.25 -9.86 5.14
C THR A 206 -1.23 -8.88 4.52
N VAL A 207 -1.88 -8.01 5.32
CA VAL A 207 -2.71 -6.91 4.82
C VAL A 207 -1.88 -6.01 3.90
N THR A 208 -2.43 -5.71 2.73
CA THR A 208 -1.76 -4.89 1.73
C THR A 208 -1.69 -3.44 2.18
N ILE A 209 -0.66 -2.71 1.75
CA ILE A 209 -0.49 -1.29 2.09
C ILE A 209 -1.73 -0.48 1.65
N SER A 210 -2.33 -0.78 0.50
CA SER A 210 -3.57 -0.11 0.07
C SER A 210 -4.72 -0.33 1.04
N ARG A 211 -4.96 -1.57 1.49
CA ARG A 211 -6.01 -1.86 2.48
C ARG A 211 -5.70 -1.24 3.84
N THR A 212 -4.43 -1.16 4.23
CA THR A 212 -4.00 -0.41 5.41
C THR A 212 -4.36 1.08 5.30
N ILE A 213 -4.10 1.71 4.16
CA ILE A 213 -4.46 3.13 3.93
C ILE A 213 -5.96 3.35 4.05
N GLU A 214 -6.77 2.46 3.47
CA GLU A 214 -8.23 2.50 3.55
C GLU A 214 -8.69 2.39 5.01
N ALA A 215 -8.24 1.35 5.72
CA ALA A 215 -8.61 1.11 7.11
C ALA A 215 -8.22 2.26 8.07
N LEU A 216 -7.10 2.94 7.81
CA LEU A 216 -6.67 4.12 8.58
C LEU A 216 -7.52 5.36 8.31
N LYS A 217 -8.09 5.48 7.11
CA LYS A 217 -8.96 6.60 6.70
C LYS A 217 -10.42 6.37 7.06
N GLU A 218 -10.83 5.11 7.22
CA GLU A 218 -12.16 4.72 7.64
C GLU A 218 -12.40 4.97 9.14
N GLY A 219 -13.67 5.05 9.56
CA GLY A 219 -14.07 5.16 10.96
C GLY A 219 -13.95 6.56 11.58
N LYS A 220 -13.82 6.61 12.92
CA LYS A 220 -13.72 7.86 13.67
C LYS A 220 -12.47 8.62 13.25
N ARG A 221 -12.63 9.92 12.98
CA ARG A 221 -11.56 10.80 12.48
C ARG A 221 -10.42 10.88 13.51
N SER A 222 -9.31 10.21 13.20
CA SER A 222 -8.03 10.31 13.93
C SER A 222 -7.06 11.12 13.08
N MET A 223 -6.47 12.15 13.65
CA MET A 223 -5.46 12.98 12.98
C MET A 223 -4.21 12.15 12.69
N VAL A 224 -3.80 11.31 13.63
CA VAL A 224 -2.62 10.44 13.48
C VAL A 224 -2.83 9.44 12.35
N TYR A 225 -3.94 8.70 12.37
CA TYR A 225 -4.23 7.71 11.32
C TYR A 225 -4.39 8.35 9.95
N THR A 226 -5.05 9.50 9.86
CA THR A 226 -5.21 10.25 8.60
C THR A 226 -3.84 10.59 8.01
N LYS A 227 -2.93 11.14 8.81
CA LYS A 227 -1.59 11.51 8.34
C LYS A 227 -0.71 10.32 8.00
N ILE A 228 -0.81 9.21 8.73
CA ILE A 228 -0.15 7.95 8.37
C ILE A 228 -0.65 7.49 6.99
N GLY A 229 -1.97 7.41 6.79
CA GLY A 229 -2.56 6.97 5.52
C GLY A 229 -2.23 7.90 4.34
N GLU A 230 -2.18 9.21 4.56
CA GLU A 230 -1.74 10.19 3.56
C GLU A 230 -0.26 10.03 3.19
N HIS A 231 0.62 9.77 4.17
CA HIS A 231 2.03 9.52 3.91
C HIS A 231 2.24 8.20 3.16
N MET A 232 1.58 7.12 3.61
CA MET A 232 1.59 5.81 2.93
C MET A 232 1.12 5.91 1.47
N SER A 233 0.18 6.81 1.17
CA SER A 233 -0.31 7.03 -0.21
C SER A 233 0.77 7.57 -1.17
N LYS A 234 1.84 8.16 -0.64
CA LYS A 234 3.01 8.66 -1.39
C LYS A 234 4.07 7.57 -1.59
N VAL A 235 3.98 6.44 -0.90
CA VAL A 235 4.93 5.34 -0.99
C VAL A 235 4.60 4.49 -2.22
N THR A 236 5.56 4.35 -3.13
CA THR A 236 5.44 3.58 -4.38
C THR A 236 4.19 3.91 -5.22
N SER A 237 3.86 3.08 -6.20
CA SER A 237 2.63 3.19 -7.00
C SER A 237 1.47 2.41 -6.38
N HIS A 238 0.24 2.72 -6.79
CA HIS A 238 -0.96 2.04 -6.31
C HIS A 238 -0.92 0.52 -6.53
N PHE A 239 -0.47 0.05 -7.69
CA PHE A 239 -0.40 -1.39 -7.98
C PHE A 239 0.66 -2.11 -7.14
N ILE A 240 1.79 -1.48 -6.80
CA ILE A 240 2.73 -2.07 -5.85
C ILE A 240 2.09 -2.11 -4.45
N ARG A 241 1.40 -1.06 -4.01
CA ARG A 241 0.70 -1.07 -2.71
C ARG A 241 -0.42 -2.10 -2.61
N ASN A 242 -1.04 -2.47 -3.73
CA ASN A 242 -2.04 -3.55 -3.80
C ASN A 242 -1.43 -4.94 -3.63
N MET A 243 -0.11 -5.09 -3.78
CA MET A 243 0.60 -6.37 -3.64
C MET A 243 1.45 -6.41 -2.37
N ALA A 244 2.19 -5.32 -2.10
CA ALA A 244 3.05 -5.17 -0.95
C ALA A 244 2.24 -5.21 0.34
N SER A 245 2.70 -6.01 1.30
CA SER A 245 2.08 -6.11 2.62
C SER A 245 2.74 -5.19 3.64
N LEU A 246 1.98 -4.81 4.66
CA LEU A 246 2.45 -4.03 5.79
C LEU A 246 3.61 -4.74 6.50
N GLY A 247 3.43 -6.03 6.81
CA GLY A 247 4.45 -6.83 7.49
C GLY A 247 5.67 -7.08 6.63
N GLY A 248 5.50 -7.33 5.33
CA GLY A 248 6.63 -7.48 4.41
C GLY A 248 7.50 -6.22 4.33
N ASN A 249 6.90 -5.04 4.42
CA ASN A 249 7.64 -3.78 4.47
C ASN A 249 8.44 -3.62 5.79
N LEU A 250 7.83 -3.97 6.94
CA LEU A 250 8.52 -3.91 8.24
C LEU A 250 9.67 -4.92 8.33
N ILE A 251 9.47 -6.13 7.82
CA ILE A 251 10.52 -7.16 7.75
C ILE A 251 11.69 -6.70 6.88
N LEU A 252 11.43 -6.05 5.73
CA LEU A 252 12.51 -5.46 4.92
C LEU A 252 13.29 -4.39 5.68
N ALA A 253 12.62 -3.57 6.49
CA ALA A 253 13.28 -2.55 7.30
C ALA A 253 14.14 -3.16 8.42
N GLN A 254 13.66 -4.22 9.06
CA GLN A 254 14.35 -4.91 10.16
C GLN A 254 15.49 -5.80 9.68
N LYS A 255 15.29 -6.56 8.60
CA LYS A 255 16.28 -7.53 8.11
C LYS A 255 17.31 -6.93 7.16
N ASN A 256 16.91 -5.97 6.34
CA ASN A 256 17.73 -5.44 5.23
C ASN A 256 18.05 -3.96 5.35
N HIS A 257 17.81 -3.35 6.52
CA HIS A 257 18.09 -1.93 6.75
C HIS A 257 17.37 -1.02 5.73
N PHE A 258 16.21 -1.45 5.24
CA PHE A 258 15.48 -0.72 4.20
C PHE A 258 15.00 0.63 4.74
N GLY A 259 15.35 1.72 4.06
CA GLY A 259 14.94 3.10 4.34
C GLY A 259 13.43 3.33 4.11
N SER A 260 12.59 2.68 4.91
CA SER A 260 11.15 2.63 4.73
C SER A 260 10.45 3.88 5.25
N ASP A 261 9.72 4.58 4.37
CA ASP A 261 8.77 5.63 4.76
C ASP A 261 7.74 5.11 5.77
N ILE A 262 7.25 3.88 5.60
CA ILE A 262 6.21 3.28 6.43
C ILE A 262 6.73 2.97 7.83
N THR A 263 7.93 2.41 7.94
CA THR A 263 8.54 2.09 9.23
C THR A 263 8.75 3.38 10.05
N THR A 264 9.29 4.44 9.44
CA THR A 264 9.55 5.70 10.14
C THR A 264 8.27 6.34 10.68
N ILE A 265 7.19 6.39 9.88
CA ILE A 265 5.93 6.98 10.36
C ILE A 265 5.29 6.15 11.47
N LEU A 266 5.34 4.82 11.39
CA LEU A 266 4.81 3.95 12.45
C LEU A 266 5.63 4.05 13.74
N LEU A 267 6.96 4.20 13.60
CA LEU A 267 7.85 4.40 14.75
C LEU A 267 7.53 5.69 15.49
N GLY A 268 7.33 6.80 14.76
CA GLY A 268 6.90 8.07 15.34
C GLY A 268 5.52 8.02 15.99
N ALA A 269 4.61 7.20 15.44
CA ALA A 269 3.27 6.97 15.99
C ALA A 269 3.26 6.05 17.24
N GLY A 270 4.40 5.45 17.61
CA GLY A 270 4.49 4.57 18.77
C GLY A 270 3.84 3.21 18.57
N THR A 271 3.93 2.68 17.35
CA THR A 271 3.42 1.36 16.98
C THR A 271 4.11 0.22 17.76
N TYR A 272 3.33 -0.83 18.01
CA TYR A 272 3.79 -2.13 18.51
C TYR A 272 3.61 -3.20 17.43
N VAL A 273 4.41 -4.26 17.50
CA VAL A 273 4.32 -5.41 16.61
C VAL A 273 4.18 -6.69 17.41
N CYS A 274 3.47 -7.65 16.83
CA CYS A 274 3.23 -8.97 17.40
C CYS A 274 3.99 -10.00 16.58
N VAL A 275 4.94 -10.68 17.21
CA VAL A 275 5.75 -11.73 16.59
C VAL A 275 5.49 -13.06 17.28
N THR A 276 5.73 -14.15 16.58
CA THR A 276 5.65 -15.50 17.13
C THR A 276 6.76 -16.38 16.58
N ASP A 277 7.18 -17.38 17.35
CA ASP A 277 8.08 -18.47 16.97
C ASP A 277 7.34 -19.82 16.87
N GLY A 278 6.00 -19.79 16.95
CA GLY A 278 5.13 -20.97 16.93
C GLY A 278 4.79 -21.52 18.31
N LEU A 279 5.53 -21.13 19.35
CA LEU A 279 5.30 -21.53 20.75
C LEU A 279 4.77 -20.36 21.57
N GLN A 280 5.36 -19.18 21.39
CA GLN A 280 5.04 -17.97 22.13
C GLN A 280 4.61 -16.85 21.19
N ILE A 281 3.74 -15.98 21.70
CA ILE A 281 3.35 -14.75 21.04
C ILE A 281 3.88 -13.61 21.89
N GLN A 282 4.66 -12.72 21.28
CA GLN A 282 5.28 -11.60 21.95
C GLN A 282 4.88 -10.29 21.29
N TRP A 283 4.53 -9.30 22.12
CA TRP A 283 4.37 -7.92 21.69
C TRP A 283 5.64 -7.13 22.00
N LEU A 284 6.14 -6.42 20.99
CA LEU A 284 7.33 -5.59 21.06
C LEU A 284 6.97 -4.18 20.62
N SER A 285 7.63 -3.16 21.16
CA SER A 285 7.58 -1.86 20.52
C SER A 285 8.24 -1.97 19.14
N LEU A 286 7.82 -1.15 18.17
CA LEU A 286 8.45 -1.17 16.85
C LEU A 286 9.95 -0.79 16.93
N GLU A 287 10.34 -0.03 17.95
CA GLU A 287 11.74 0.30 18.24
C GLU A 287 12.52 -0.96 18.63
N ASP A 288 12.05 -1.69 19.65
CA ASP A 288 12.71 -2.93 20.10
C ASP A 288 12.79 -3.95 18.96
N PHE A 289 11.72 -4.09 18.17
CA PHE A 289 11.71 -4.98 17.01
C PHE A 289 12.77 -4.64 15.96
N LEU A 290 13.03 -3.36 15.71
CA LEU A 290 14.05 -2.93 14.75
C LEU A 290 15.47 -3.12 15.29
N GLU A 291 15.67 -3.08 16.61
CA GLU A 291 16.96 -3.28 17.26
C GLU A 291 17.33 -4.76 17.48
N MET A 292 16.36 -5.67 17.33
CA MET A 292 16.63 -7.10 17.38
C MET A 292 17.60 -7.53 16.27
N PRO A 293 18.38 -8.62 16.49
CA PRO A 293 19.10 -9.28 15.41
C PRO A 293 18.20 -9.59 14.22
N PRO A 294 18.72 -9.61 12.97
CA PRO A 294 17.92 -9.86 11.78
C PRO A 294 17.03 -11.09 11.93
N ILE A 295 15.73 -10.92 11.68
CA ILE A 295 14.75 -11.96 11.90
C ILE A 295 15.05 -13.19 11.03
N ASP A 296 15.03 -14.35 11.68
CA ASP A 296 15.19 -15.63 11.01
C ASP A 296 13.90 -16.06 10.27
N SER A 297 13.92 -17.23 9.66
CA SER A 297 12.76 -17.78 8.95
C SER A 297 11.70 -18.40 9.87
N HIS A 298 12.01 -18.62 11.15
CA HIS A 298 11.11 -19.25 12.13
C HIS A 298 10.25 -18.21 12.86
N THR A 299 10.77 -16.99 13.03
CA THR A 299 10.05 -15.90 13.67
C THR A 299 9.16 -15.19 12.66
N VAL A 300 7.86 -15.20 12.89
CA VAL A 300 6.83 -14.66 11.99
C VAL A 300 6.22 -13.41 12.60
N LEU A 301 6.21 -12.31 11.84
CA LEU A 301 5.44 -11.12 12.17
C LEU A 301 3.95 -11.38 11.88
N VAL A 302 3.12 -11.26 12.92
CA VAL A 302 1.69 -11.62 12.88
C VAL A 302 0.82 -10.39 12.67
N LYS A 303 0.98 -9.37 13.51
CA LYS A 303 0.15 -8.15 13.51
C LYS A 303 0.98 -6.91 13.84
N VAL A 304 0.44 -5.76 13.45
CA VAL A 304 0.93 -4.42 13.76
C VAL A 304 -0.17 -3.67 14.50
N SER A 305 0.13 -3.10 15.65
CA SER A 305 -0.82 -2.33 16.47
C SER A 305 -0.42 -0.86 16.51
N ILE A 306 -1.28 0.01 15.98
CA ILE A 306 -1.09 1.46 15.97
C ILE A 306 -2.01 2.06 17.04
N PRO A 307 -1.47 2.76 18.05
CA PRO A 307 -2.28 3.34 19.11
C PRO A 307 -3.10 4.54 18.63
N SER A 308 -4.27 4.70 19.23
CA SER A 308 -5.16 5.86 19.11
C SER A 308 -4.72 6.91 20.10
N TRP A 309 -4.28 8.06 19.60
CA TRP A 309 -3.78 9.15 20.43
C TRP A 309 -4.88 10.14 20.84
N GLU A 310 -6.06 10.05 20.20
CA GLU A 310 -7.16 10.97 20.43
C GLU A 310 -7.88 10.77 21.78
N LEU A 311 -7.71 9.61 22.44
CA LEU A 311 -8.25 9.39 23.79
C LEU A 311 -7.47 10.15 24.87
N ASN A 312 -6.16 10.33 24.70
CA ASN A 312 -5.29 10.98 25.69
C ASN A 312 -5.53 12.49 25.81
N VAL A 313 -6.16 13.10 24.80
CA VAL A 313 -6.47 14.53 24.73
C VAL A 313 -7.86 14.84 25.28
N ASN A 314 -8.85 13.96 25.04
CA ASN A 314 -10.24 14.19 25.45
C ASN A 314 -10.53 13.83 26.92
N GLY A 315 -9.57 13.24 27.63
CA GLY A 315 -9.69 12.89 29.04
C GLY A 315 -9.46 14.03 30.04
N SER A 316 -9.11 15.26 29.61
CA SER A 316 -8.93 16.38 30.53
C SER A 316 -10.29 16.99 30.92
N VAL A 317 -10.83 16.52 32.03
CA VAL A 317 -12.04 17.07 32.70
C VAL A 317 -11.74 18.40 33.42
N ASP A 318 -10.47 18.80 33.54
CA ASP A 318 -10.09 20.05 34.18
C ASP A 318 -10.08 21.23 33.20
N ALA A 319 -11.01 22.17 33.38
CA ALA A 319 -11.16 23.42 32.60
C ALA A 319 -9.91 24.36 32.57
N ILE A 320 -8.85 23.98 33.28
CA ILE A 320 -7.64 24.77 33.55
C ILE A 320 -6.51 24.46 32.56
N SER A 321 -6.39 23.22 32.08
CA SER A 321 -5.31 22.80 31.18
C SER A 321 -5.85 22.36 29.82
N LYS A 322 -5.27 22.87 28.73
CA LYS A 322 -5.65 22.49 27.36
C LYS A 322 -4.54 21.61 26.79
N ARG A 323 -4.87 20.36 26.48
CA ARG A 323 -3.98 19.45 25.77
C ARG A 323 -4.14 19.58 24.25
N ARG A 324 -3.04 19.54 23.52
CA ARG A 324 -2.99 19.52 22.06
C ARG A 324 -2.05 18.42 21.60
N LEU A 325 -2.57 17.50 20.80
CA LEU A 325 -1.77 16.55 20.06
C LEU A 325 -1.37 17.15 18.71
N LEU A 326 -0.11 16.94 18.33
CA LEU A 326 0.42 17.25 17.03
C LEU A 326 1.11 16.00 16.49
N TYR A 327 0.87 15.71 15.22
CA TYR A 327 1.57 14.65 14.52
C TYR A 327 1.89 15.16 13.12
N GLU A 328 3.15 15.17 12.73
CA GLU A 328 3.60 15.63 11.41
C GLU A 328 4.53 14.60 10.79
N THR A 329 4.44 14.44 9.47
CA THR A 329 5.31 13.53 8.73
C THR A 329 5.93 14.25 7.55
N TYR A 330 7.21 13.97 7.30
CA TYR A 330 8.02 14.67 6.31
C TYR A 330 8.70 13.68 5.39
N ARG A 331 8.88 14.07 4.14
CA ARG A 331 9.51 13.25 3.11
C ARG A 331 10.19 14.13 2.07
N ALA A 332 11.49 13.92 1.86
CA ALA A 332 12.23 14.51 0.76
C ALA A 332 12.63 13.40 -0.22
N ALA A 333 12.21 13.52 -1.48
CA ALA A 333 12.43 12.50 -2.51
C ALA A 333 12.63 13.16 -3.88
N PRO A 334 13.27 12.49 -4.86
CA PRO A 334 13.37 12.99 -6.23
C PRO A 334 11.99 13.30 -6.86
N ARG A 335 10.96 12.54 -6.43
CA ARG A 335 9.56 12.74 -6.80
C ARG A 335 8.71 12.86 -5.52
N PRO A 336 8.39 14.08 -5.07
CA PRO A 336 7.73 14.27 -3.76
C PRO A 336 6.30 13.71 -3.71
N LEU A 337 5.63 13.63 -4.87
CA LEU A 337 4.28 13.09 -5.00
C LEU A 337 4.22 11.55 -5.13
N GLY A 338 5.37 10.87 -5.08
CA GLY A 338 5.45 9.42 -4.94
C GLY A 338 6.27 8.70 -6.01
N ASN A 339 6.19 7.37 -5.99
CA ASN A 339 6.92 6.47 -6.89
C ASN A 339 8.44 6.70 -6.93
N ALA A 340 9.04 7.17 -5.85
CA ALA A 340 10.49 7.28 -5.67
C ALA A 340 10.84 6.98 -4.22
N VAL A 341 12.02 6.39 -3.97
CA VAL A 341 12.55 6.23 -2.62
C VAL A 341 12.90 7.61 -2.06
N ALA A 342 12.61 7.85 -0.78
CA ALA A 342 12.97 9.09 -0.12
C ALA A 342 14.47 9.13 0.18
N TYR A 343 15.07 10.32 0.08
CA TYR A 343 16.42 10.57 0.61
C TYR A 343 16.39 10.58 2.14
N ILE A 344 15.37 11.25 2.69
CA ILE A 344 15.10 11.31 4.12
C ILE A 344 13.60 11.40 4.34
N ASN A 345 13.11 10.74 5.38
CA ASN A 345 11.77 10.92 5.90
C ASN A 345 11.82 11.04 7.43
N ALA A 346 10.77 11.64 8.00
CA ALA A 346 10.68 11.86 9.43
C ALA A 346 9.23 11.83 9.90
N SER A 347 9.04 11.54 11.18
CA SER A 347 7.75 11.52 11.84
C SER A 347 7.87 12.08 13.25
N PHE A 348 7.09 13.12 13.54
CA PHE A 348 7.13 13.85 14.79
C PHE A 348 5.76 13.79 15.46
N LEU A 349 5.71 13.24 16.66
CA LEU A 349 4.53 13.25 17.52
C LEU A 349 4.83 14.07 18.77
N VAL A 350 3.94 14.99 19.10
CA VAL A 350 4.08 15.86 20.27
C VAL A 350 2.74 15.98 20.98
N GLU A 351 2.73 15.73 22.28
CA GLU A 351 1.63 16.09 23.17
C GLU A 351 2.04 17.32 23.98
N VAL A 352 1.23 18.36 23.88
CA VAL A 352 1.50 19.66 24.49
C VAL A 352 0.39 19.99 25.47
N CYS A 353 0.75 20.42 26.68
CA CYS A 353 -0.16 20.94 27.67
C CYS A 353 0.07 22.44 27.86
N THR A 354 -0.99 23.24 27.74
CA THR A 354 -0.96 24.66 28.10
C THR A 354 -1.77 24.87 29.37
N ASP A 355 -1.12 25.34 30.43
CA ASP A 355 -1.79 25.82 31.63
C ASP A 355 -2.26 27.27 31.40
N LYS A 356 -3.50 27.60 31.77
CA LYS A 356 -3.99 28.99 31.70
C LYS A 356 -3.34 29.90 32.76
N LYS A 357 -2.78 29.34 33.84
CA LYS A 357 -2.19 30.10 34.96
C LYS A 357 -0.71 30.39 34.78
N GLN A 358 0.03 29.51 34.13
CA GLN A 358 1.43 29.76 33.74
C GLN A 358 1.47 30.11 32.25
N LYS A 359 2.11 31.21 31.84
CA LYS A 359 2.31 31.57 30.41
C LYS A 359 3.31 30.63 29.72
N GLY A 360 3.21 29.33 29.95
CA GLY A 360 4.16 28.31 29.51
C GLY A 360 3.48 27.22 28.70
N VAL A 361 4.24 26.64 27.78
CA VAL A 361 3.86 25.48 26.99
C VAL A 361 4.69 24.30 27.50
N VAL A 362 4.04 23.28 28.06
CA VAL A 362 4.72 22.08 28.56
C VAL A 362 4.62 20.97 27.53
N LEU A 363 5.73 20.29 27.26
CA LEU A 363 5.78 19.10 26.41
C LEU A 363 5.55 17.86 27.28
N ASP A 364 4.37 17.25 27.16
CA ASP A 364 4.01 16.04 27.91
C ASP A 364 4.66 14.79 27.29
N ASN A 365 4.74 14.76 25.95
CA ASN A 365 5.29 13.63 25.20
C ASN A 365 5.93 14.12 23.90
N LEU A 366 7.07 13.53 23.55
CA LEU A 366 7.82 13.86 22.35
C LEU A 366 8.38 12.58 21.72
N ARG A 367 7.97 12.30 20.48
CA ARG A 367 8.55 11.22 19.67
C ARG A 367 9.04 11.79 18.36
N LEU A 368 10.32 11.61 18.10
CA LEU A 368 10.97 12.02 16.87
C LEU A 368 11.59 10.79 16.22
N ALA A 369 11.06 10.41 15.06
CA ALA A 369 11.58 9.31 14.25
C ALA A 369 12.13 9.85 12.93
N PHE A 370 13.26 9.33 12.50
CA PHE A 370 13.92 9.67 11.24
C PHE A 370 14.27 8.40 10.47
N SER A 371 14.22 8.43 9.14
CA SER A 371 14.78 7.36 8.31
C SER A 371 16.25 7.15 8.60
N ALA A 372 16.71 5.96 8.27
CA ALA A 372 18.09 5.55 8.28
C ALA A 372 18.95 6.35 7.25
N TYR A 373 19.36 7.58 7.58
CA TYR A 373 20.35 8.32 6.80
C TYR A 373 21.72 8.20 7.47
N GLY A 374 22.58 7.32 6.93
CA GLY A 374 23.92 7.06 7.49
C GLY A 374 23.96 6.15 8.72
N ILE A 375 22.89 5.39 8.97
CA ILE A 375 22.70 4.45 10.10
C ILE A 375 21.91 3.24 9.58
N GLU A 376 21.88 2.15 10.33
CA GLU A 376 21.30 0.87 9.89
C GLU A 376 19.76 0.82 9.94
N HIS A 377 19.10 1.53 10.85
CA HIS A 377 17.63 1.51 10.95
C HIS A 377 17.06 2.92 11.14
N ALA A 378 15.74 3.04 10.95
CA ALA A 378 15.03 4.24 11.35
C ALA A 378 15.14 4.37 12.88
N ILE A 379 15.75 5.46 13.35
CA ILE A 379 15.99 5.67 14.78
C ILE A 379 14.92 6.59 15.34
N LYS A 380 14.36 6.20 16.49
CA LYS A 380 13.61 7.08 17.35
C LYS A 380 14.60 7.74 18.31
N ARG A 381 14.64 9.07 18.35
CA ARG A 381 15.40 9.80 19.38
C ARG A 381 14.42 10.21 20.49
N LEU A 382 14.45 9.46 21.60
CA LEU A 382 13.75 9.79 22.85
C LEU A 382 14.49 10.84 23.71
N ARG A 383 15.80 10.96 23.54
CA ARG A 383 16.62 11.98 24.22
C ARG A 383 17.37 12.80 23.19
N ILE A 384 16.83 13.98 22.91
CA ILE A 384 17.65 15.08 22.47
C ILE A 384 17.97 15.88 23.74
N SER A 385 19.14 15.64 24.34
CA SER A 385 19.68 16.54 25.35
C SER A 385 20.10 17.84 24.66
N TRP A 386 19.15 18.72 24.38
CA TRP A 386 19.44 20.13 24.25
C TRP A 386 18.90 20.81 25.49
N LEU A 387 19.83 21.23 26.36
CA LEU A 387 19.73 22.53 27.00
C LEU A 387 19.52 23.57 25.89
N VAL A 388 18.28 23.79 25.50
CA VAL A 388 17.88 25.04 24.87
C VAL A 388 17.12 25.79 25.95
N ASN A 389 17.86 26.66 26.65
CA ASN A 389 17.24 27.83 27.26
C ASN A 389 16.58 28.61 26.10
N LEU A 390 15.25 28.56 26.05
CA LEU A 390 14.44 29.58 25.39
C LEU A 390 13.95 30.55 26.46
#